data_AF-A0A9J9BBQ6-F1
#
_entry.id   AF-A0A9J9BBQ6-F1
#
_cell.length_a   1.000
_cell.length_b   1.000
_cell.length_c   1.000
_cell.angle_alpha   90.00
_cell.angle_beta   90.00
_cell.angle_gamma   90.00
#
_symmetry.space_group_name_H-M   'P 1'
#
loop_
_entity.id
_entity.type
_entity.pdbx_description
1 polymer ?
#
loop_
_entity_poly.entity_id
_entity_poly.type
_entity_poly.pdbx_seq_one_letter_code
_entity_poly.pdbx_strand_id
1 'polypeptide(L)'
;MPHGQMQTGFSLIELMIALALGLIISGAIIQVMVSSRVTQGVNQAVTSVQENGRFVISRLRTEMLMAGRSDLLASSLNTAVDVIEEASFVQNHPVILPGDFVAMPALGATDGNAGANDQVVIGLQGSIDCRGNRLGYANGEEFFVVNHYFVQNNTLRCRGFDGRVLRAMLANNDEVDNSAEIILDDVFSFQALYGITNTILSGDNSGRPIRYVTAGELPLVLASGSQVVALRLGVLLRGEGEVKVSAQKAFKLLNEAPTTQSGTGLFKPFETTVTLRNVKNYMRSRKL
;
A
#
# COMPACT_ATOMS: atom_id res chain seq x y z
N MET A 1 4.90 -10.62 86.55
CA MET A 1 4.26 -11.88 86.12
C MET A 1 3.66 -11.66 84.74
N PRO A 2 4.03 -12.44 83.72
CA PRO A 2 3.52 -12.26 82.37
C PRO A 2 2.11 -12.85 82.29
N HIS A 3 1.13 -12.07 81.84
CA HIS A 3 -0.17 -12.63 81.44
C HIS A 3 0.03 -13.31 80.09
N GLY A 4 0.10 -14.64 80.11
CA GLY A 4 0.02 -15.43 78.88
C GLY A 4 -1.36 -15.19 78.27
N GLN A 5 -1.40 -14.48 77.15
CA GLN A 5 -2.63 -14.34 76.37
C GLN A 5 -3.04 -15.73 75.87
N MET A 6 -4.19 -16.22 76.35
CA MET A 6 -4.83 -17.42 75.82
C MET A 6 -5.19 -17.16 74.36
N GLN A 7 -4.65 -17.96 73.44
CA GLN A 7 -5.11 -18.00 72.05
C GLN A 7 -6.53 -18.56 72.03
N THR A 8 -7.51 -17.72 71.77
CA THR A 8 -8.88 -18.14 71.44
C THR A 8 -8.88 -18.66 70.00
N GLY A 9 -9.20 -19.95 69.80
CA GLY A 9 -9.30 -20.57 68.49
C GLY A 9 -10.44 -19.99 67.65
N PHE A 10 -10.27 -20.00 66.32
CA PHE A 10 -11.25 -19.49 65.36
C PHE A 10 -12.55 -20.30 65.36
N SER A 11 -13.67 -19.61 65.19
CA SER A 11 -14.98 -20.24 64.95
C SER A 11 -15.03 -20.85 63.54
N LEU A 12 -15.72 -21.99 63.39
CA LEU A 12 -15.97 -22.62 62.09
C LEU A 12 -16.72 -21.65 61.14
N ILE A 13 -17.55 -20.77 61.69
CA ILE A 13 -18.23 -19.69 60.95
C ILE A 13 -17.25 -18.62 60.46
N GLU A 14 -16.25 -18.22 61.26
CA GLU A 14 -15.23 -17.25 60.83
C GLU A 14 -14.39 -17.82 59.68
N LEU A 15 -14.08 -19.12 59.72
CA LEU A 15 -13.38 -19.80 58.62
C LEU A 15 -14.22 -19.80 57.33
N MET A 16 -15.51 -20.13 57.43
CA MET A 16 -16.41 -20.15 56.27
C MET A 16 -16.58 -18.76 55.66
N ILE A 17 -16.72 -17.72 56.49
CA ILE A 17 -16.81 -16.33 56.04
C ILE A 17 -15.50 -15.90 55.37
N ALA A 18 -14.34 -16.21 55.97
CA ALA A 18 -13.04 -15.88 55.41
C ALA A 18 -12.81 -16.53 54.04
N LEU A 19 -13.19 -17.80 53.88
CA LEU A 19 -13.10 -18.51 52.60
C LEU A 19 -14.06 -17.94 51.55
N ALA A 20 -15.31 -17.63 51.93
CA ALA A 20 -16.28 -17.02 51.03
C ALA A 20 -15.81 -15.65 50.53
N LEU A 21 -15.29 -14.80 51.42
CA LEU A 21 -14.74 -13.49 51.06
C LEU A 21 -13.48 -13.63 50.17
N GLY A 22 -12.59 -14.57 50.50
CA GLY A 22 -11.41 -14.87 49.69
C GLY A 22 -11.76 -15.29 48.25
N LEU A 23 -12.79 -16.11 48.08
CA LEU A 23 -13.30 -16.52 46.76
C LEU A 23 -13.86 -15.33 45.96
N ILE A 24 -14.67 -14.47 46.59
CA ILE A 24 -15.26 -13.29 45.95
C ILE A 24 -14.17 -12.33 45.46
N ILE A 25 -13.20 -12.02 46.33
CA ILE A 25 -12.10 -11.11 45.99
C ILE A 25 -11.25 -11.70 44.86
N SER A 26 -10.91 -12.99 44.95
CA SER A 26 -10.14 -13.67 43.90
C SER A 26 -10.87 -13.67 42.56
N GLY A 27 -12.18 -13.93 42.56
CA GLY A 27 -13.03 -13.88 41.37
C GLY A 27 -13.04 -12.49 40.73
N ALA A 28 -13.20 -11.44 41.55
CA ALA A 28 -13.16 -10.06 41.08
C ALA A 28 -11.80 -9.69 40.45
N ILE A 29 -10.69 -10.08 41.08
CA ILE A 29 -9.33 -9.84 40.56
C ILE A 29 -9.12 -10.57 39.22
N ILE A 30 -9.56 -11.83 39.11
CA ILE A 30 -9.47 -12.60 37.86
C ILE A 30 -10.26 -11.89 36.75
N GLN A 31 -11.48 -11.43 37.03
CA GLN A 31 -12.30 -10.71 36.05
C GLN A 31 -11.63 -9.41 35.58
N VAL A 32 -11.06 -8.63 36.51
CA VAL A 32 -10.30 -7.41 36.18
C VAL A 32 -9.09 -7.74 35.32
N MET A 33 -8.34 -8.79 35.67
CA MET A 33 -7.17 -9.22 34.90
C MET A 33 -7.56 -9.65 33.48
N VAL A 34 -8.62 -10.43 33.32
CA VAL A 34 -9.14 -10.85 32.00
C VAL A 34 -9.58 -9.64 31.18
N SER A 35 -10.36 -8.73 31.78
CA SER A 35 -10.78 -7.51 31.12
C SER A 35 -9.60 -6.64 30.68
N SER A 36 -8.57 -6.51 31.53
CA SER A 36 -7.36 -5.75 31.23
C SER A 36 -6.60 -6.36 30.05
N ARG A 37 -6.43 -7.70 30.03
CA ARG A 37 -5.79 -8.41 28.90
C ARG A 37 -6.54 -8.23 27.59
N VAL A 38 -7.87 -8.31 27.61
CA VAL A 38 -8.70 -8.08 26.42
C VAL A 38 -8.53 -6.64 25.91
N THR A 39 -8.61 -5.66 26.81
CA THR A 39 -8.43 -4.24 26.46
C THR A 39 -7.03 -3.97 25.90
N GLN A 40 -5.98 -4.57 26.48
CA GLN A 40 -4.61 -4.45 25.97
C GLN A 40 -4.49 -5.01 24.54
N GLY A 41 -5.08 -6.18 24.26
CA GLY A 41 -5.09 -6.76 22.92
C GLY A 41 -5.80 -5.87 21.89
N VAL A 42 -6.94 -5.28 22.26
CA VAL A 42 -7.64 -4.31 21.40
C VAL A 42 -6.79 -3.07 21.15
N ASN A 43 -6.17 -2.50 22.19
CA ASN A 43 -5.33 -1.32 22.05
C ASN A 43 -4.10 -1.59 21.17
N GLN A 44 -3.50 -2.78 21.28
CA GLN A 44 -2.39 -3.19 20.41
C GLN A 44 -2.86 -3.28 18.95
N ALA A 45 -3.98 -3.96 18.68
CA ALA A 45 -4.53 -4.09 17.33
C ALA A 45 -4.86 -2.73 16.69
N VAL A 46 -5.47 -1.82 17.48
CA VAL A 46 -5.75 -0.44 17.04
C VAL A 46 -4.46 0.32 16.75
N THR A 47 -3.43 0.18 17.59
CA THR A 47 -2.17 0.90 17.41
C THR A 47 -1.43 0.41 16.18
N SER A 48 -1.24 -0.92 16.05
CA SER A 48 -0.58 -1.56 14.91
C SER A 48 -1.27 -1.21 13.59
N VAL A 49 -2.61 -1.35 13.48
CA VAL A 49 -3.31 -1.05 12.22
C VAL A 49 -3.19 0.43 11.81
N GLN A 50 -3.09 1.34 12.77
CA GLN A 50 -2.96 2.78 12.50
C GLN A 50 -1.53 3.15 12.10
N GLU A 51 -0.54 2.55 12.74
CA GLU A 51 0.87 2.73 12.38
C GLU A 51 1.14 2.18 10.98
N ASN A 52 0.74 0.92 10.73
CA ASN A 52 0.86 0.26 9.43
C ASN A 52 0.10 1.04 8.34
N GLY A 53 -1.11 1.53 8.64
CA GLY A 53 -1.89 2.38 7.74
C GLY A 53 -1.19 3.69 7.40
N ARG A 54 -0.61 4.38 8.38
CA ARG A 54 0.16 5.61 8.13
C ARG A 54 1.42 5.34 7.32
N PHE A 55 2.13 4.26 7.64
CA PHE A 55 3.33 3.85 6.93
C PHE A 55 3.05 3.57 5.45
N VAL A 56 2.08 2.68 5.14
CA VAL A 56 1.81 2.29 3.74
C VAL A 56 1.32 3.46 2.90
N ILE A 57 0.46 4.31 3.46
CA ILE A 57 -0.04 5.49 2.76
C ILE A 57 1.08 6.49 2.47
N SER A 58 1.99 6.71 3.43
CA SER A 58 3.15 7.59 3.24
C SER A 58 4.12 7.04 2.21
N ARG A 59 4.45 5.74 2.29
CA ARG A 59 5.33 5.02 1.37
C ARG A 59 4.79 5.09 -0.06
N LEU A 60 3.55 4.62 -0.28
CA LEU A 60 2.93 4.61 -1.61
C LEU A 60 2.78 6.02 -2.17
N ARG A 61 2.40 7.01 -1.35
CA ARG A 61 2.31 8.40 -1.82
C ARG A 61 3.64 8.92 -2.34
N THR A 62 4.73 8.66 -1.62
CA THR A 62 6.07 9.14 -1.99
C THR A 62 6.52 8.54 -3.31
N GLU A 63 6.29 7.24 -3.51
CA GLU A 63 6.62 6.54 -4.75
C GLU A 63 5.77 7.03 -5.93
N MET A 64 4.45 7.13 -5.74
CA MET A 64 3.52 7.57 -6.79
C MET A 64 3.75 9.04 -7.20
N LEU A 65 4.26 9.90 -6.31
CA LEU A 65 4.60 11.29 -6.65
C LEU A 65 5.73 11.40 -7.68
N MET A 66 6.57 10.36 -7.78
CA MET A 66 7.70 10.30 -8.71
C MET A 66 7.34 9.67 -10.06
N ALA A 67 6.15 9.08 -10.19
CA ALA A 67 5.68 8.53 -11.46
C ALA A 67 5.71 9.59 -12.58
N GLY A 68 6.17 9.18 -13.76
CA GLY A 68 6.37 10.03 -14.93
C GLY A 68 7.47 11.09 -14.77
N ARG A 69 8.34 11.00 -13.74
CA ARG A 69 9.51 11.89 -13.66
C ARG A 69 10.47 11.54 -14.78
N SER A 70 10.90 12.54 -15.54
CA SER A 70 12.03 12.46 -16.45
C SER A 70 12.73 13.82 -16.48
N ASP A 71 14.06 13.80 -16.41
CA ASP A 71 14.92 14.98 -16.39
C ASP A 71 16.15 14.75 -17.28
N LEU A 72 16.13 15.36 -18.46
CA LEU A 72 17.19 15.27 -19.46
C LEU A 72 18.46 16.06 -19.08
N LEU A 73 18.35 16.97 -18.11
CA LEU A 73 19.46 17.82 -17.68
C LEU A 73 20.18 17.26 -16.45
N ALA A 74 19.70 16.12 -15.92
CA ALA A 74 20.34 15.46 -14.79
C ALA A 74 21.75 15.01 -15.17
N SER A 75 22.76 15.51 -14.44
CA SER A 75 24.16 15.17 -14.69
C SER A 75 24.49 13.69 -14.44
N SER A 76 23.65 13.00 -13.68
CA SER A 76 23.76 11.58 -13.38
C SER A 76 22.93 10.69 -14.31
N LEU A 77 22.29 11.25 -15.34
CA LEU A 77 21.51 10.47 -16.29
C LEU A 77 22.40 9.51 -17.08
N ASN A 78 22.08 8.23 -17.05
CA ASN A 78 22.74 7.24 -17.91
C ASN A 78 22.28 7.43 -19.36
N THR A 79 23.27 7.54 -20.26
CA THR A 79 23.09 7.82 -21.70
C THR A 79 23.35 6.60 -22.59
N ALA A 80 23.25 5.38 -22.06
CA ALA A 80 23.49 4.15 -22.82
C ALA A 80 22.43 3.88 -23.92
N VAL A 81 21.28 4.55 -23.85
CA VAL A 81 20.17 4.48 -24.82
C VAL A 81 19.78 5.89 -25.29
N ASP A 82 18.90 5.99 -26.28
CA ASP A 82 18.32 7.29 -26.68
C ASP A 82 17.46 7.87 -25.55
N VAL A 83 18.03 8.84 -24.83
CA VAL A 83 17.41 9.49 -23.68
C VAL A 83 16.20 10.35 -24.06
N ILE A 84 16.11 10.84 -25.30
CA ILE A 84 14.97 11.65 -25.76
C ILE A 84 13.77 10.75 -25.99
N GLU A 85 13.98 9.60 -26.63
CA GLU A 85 12.92 8.60 -26.81
C GLU A 85 12.45 8.03 -25.46
N GLU A 86 13.39 7.72 -24.57
CA GLU A 86 13.10 7.26 -23.21
C GLU A 86 12.28 8.30 -22.42
N ALA A 87 12.71 9.57 -22.42
CA ALA A 87 11.99 10.63 -21.72
C ALA A 87 10.55 10.79 -22.24
N SER A 88 10.36 10.74 -23.57
CA SER A 88 9.04 10.76 -24.19
C SER A 88 8.19 9.56 -23.74
N PHE A 89 8.77 8.36 -23.70
CA PHE A 89 8.08 7.16 -23.24
C PHE A 89 7.62 7.30 -21.78
N VAL A 90 8.52 7.68 -20.87
CA VAL A 90 8.25 7.82 -19.42
C VAL A 90 7.17 8.88 -19.13
N GLN A 91 7.21 10.01 -19.83
CA GLN A 91 6.23 11.10 -19.63
C GLN A 91 4.84 10.74 -20.18
N ASN A 92 4.78 9.92 -21.24
CA ASN A 92 3.52 9.48 -21.82
C ASN A 92 2.94 8.24 -21.13
N HIS A 93 3.77 7.39 -20.52
CA HIS A 93 3.38 6.16 -19.79
C HIS A 93 3.79 6.23 -18.31
N PRO A 94 3.24 7.17 -17.51
CA PRO A 94 3.55 7.25 -16.09
C PRO A 94 2.98 6.07 -15.30
N VAL A 95 1.86 5.53 -15.77
CA VAL A 95 1.28 4.25 -15.37
C VAL A 95 1.45 3.31 -16.54
N ILE A 96 2.11 2.18 -16.32
CA ILE A 96 2.38 1.18 -17.36
C ILE A 96 1.15 0.32 -17.55
N LEU A 97 0.79 0.03 -18.80
CA LEU A 97 -0.27 -0.90 -19.17
C LEU A 97 0.30 -2.20 -19.74
N PRO A 98 -0.47 -3.30 -19.65
CA PRO A 98 -0.11 -4.54 -20.36
C PRO A 98 0.05 -4.28 -21.86
N GLY A 99 1.13 -4.79 -22.44
CA GLY A 99 1.52 -4.56 -23.84
C GLY A 99 2.55 -3.44 -24.05
N ASP A 100 2.81 -2.59 -23.05
CA ASP A 100 3.82 -1.52 -23.17
C ASP A 100 5.27 -2.06 -23.25
N PHE A 101 5.49 -3.27 -22.72
CA PHE A 101 6.81 -3.90 -22.65
C PHE A 101 6.87 -5.19 -23.47
N VAL A 102 7.84 -5.25 -24.39
CA VAL A 102 8.05 -6.39 -25.28
C VAL A 102 8.53 -7.62 -24.52
N ALA A 103 9.44 -7.44 -23.55
CA ALA A 103 10.01 -8.56 -22.79
C ALA A 103 9.02 -9.17 -21.78
N MET A 104 8.04 -8.39 -21.31
CA MET A 104 7.01 -8.81 -20.36
C MET A 104 5.65 -8.20 -20.70
N PRO A 105 4.93 -8.74 -21.70
CA PRO A 105 3.69 -8.13 -22.19
C PRO A 105 2.55 -8.14 -21.15
N ALA A 106 2.60 -9.05 -20.17
CA ALA A 106 1.62 -9.10 -19.09
C ALA A 106 1.87 -8.10 -17.96
N LEU A 107 3.04 -7.45 -17.91
CA LEU A 107 3.38 -6.48 -16.87
C LEU A 107 2.65 -5.17 -17.13
N GLY A 108 1.79 -4.77 -16.19
CA GLY A 108 1.09 -3.49 -16.25
C GLY A 108 0.05 -3.35 -15.15
N ALA A 109 -0.56 -2.17 -15.09
CA ALA A 109 -1.70 -1.90 -14.23
C ALA A 109 -2.90 -2.73 -14.67
N THR A 110 -3.46 -3.51 -13.74
CA THR A 110 -4.61 -4.40 -14.00
C THR A 110 -5.53 -4.44 -12.78
N ASP A 111 -6.83 -4.58 -13.05
CA ASP A 111 -7.84 -4.74 -12.02
C ASP A 111 -7.95 -6.20 -11.61
N GLY A 112 -8.17 -6.46 -10.32
CA GLY A 112 -8.51 -7.79 -9.83
C GLY A 112 -9.96 -8.15 -10.18
N ASN A 113 -10.20 -9.38 -10.62
CA ASN A 113 -11.56 -9.85 -10.88
C ASN A 113 -12.39 -9.91 -9.57
N ALA A 114 -13.62 -9.38 -9.60
CA ALA A 114 -14.61 -9.47 -8.53
C ALA A 114 -14.10 -8.99 -7.14
N GLY A 115 -13.41 -7.85 -7.10
CA GLY A 115 -12.87 -7.28 -5.86
C GLY A 115 -11.59 -7.95 -5.35
N ALA A 116 -10.95 -8.78 -6.18
CA ALA A 116 -9.58 -9.23 -5.95
C ALA A 116 -8.60 -8.05 -6.00
N ASN A 117 -7.38 -8.26 -5.51
CA ASN A 117 -6.38 -7.21 -5.45
C ASN A 117 -5.96 -6.71 -6.83
N ASP A 118 -5.88 -5.39 -6.97
CA ASP A 118 -5.37 -4.73 -8.16
C ASP A 118 -3.84 -4.79 -8.18
N GLN A 119 -3.27 -4.50 -9.35
CA GLN A 119 -1.84 -4.32 -9.52
C GLN A 119 -1.56 -2.94 -10.09
N VAL A 120 -0.57 -2.26 -9.53
CA VAL A 120 -0.17 -0.92 -9.97
C VAL A 120 1.27 -0.99 -10.47
N VAL A 121 1.50 -0.54 -11.69
CA VAL A 121 2.84 -0.43 -12.27
C VAL A 121 3.09 1.01 -12.69
N ILE A 122 4.17 1.61 -12.18
CA ILE A 122 4.57 2.98 -12.51
C ILE A 122 5.96 3.03 -13.13
N GLY A 123 6.14 3.96 -14.06
CA GLY A 123 7.41 4.27 -14.68
C GLY A 123 7.96 5.62 -14.22
N LEU A 124 9.28 5.69 -13.98
CA LEU A 124 9.97 6.93 -13.64
C LEU A 124 11.46 6.85 -13.96
N GLN A 125 12.10 8.01 -14.11
CA GLN A 125 13.56 8.13 -14.06
C GLN A 125 14.02 8.21 -12.60
N GLY A 126 14.95 7.35 -12.20
CA GLY A 126 15.50 7.29 -10.85
C GLY A 126 16.79 6.47 -10.78
N SER A 127 17.49 6.53 -9.64
CA SER A 127 18.75 5.79 -9.42
C SER A 127 18.58 4.48 -8.66
N ILE A 128 17.37 4.23 -8.13
CA ILE A 128 17.00 3.02 -7.41
C ILE A 128 15.55 2.66 -7.70
N ASP A 129 15.25 1.38 -7.62
CA ASP A 129 13.87 0.89 -7.64
C ASP A 129 13.19 1.00 -6.26
N CYS A 130 11.94 0.57 -6.18
CA CYS A 130 11.17 0.58 -4.93
C CYS A 130 11.74 -0.29 -3.81
N ARG A 131 12.67 -1.20 -4.12
CA ARG A 131 13.40 -2.06 -3.18
C ARG A 131 14.72 -1.42 -2.74
N GLY A 132 15.16 -0.35 -3.41
CA GLY A 132 16.46 0.29 -3.20
C GLY A 132 17.57 -0.29 -4.08
N ASN A 133 17.24 -1.16 -5.06
CA ASN A 133 18.20 -1.80 -5.93
C ASN A 133 18.56 -0.91 -7.12
N ARG A 134 19.81 -1.01 -7.56
CA ARG A 134 20.36 -0.23 -8.68
C ARG A 134 20.34 -0.97 -10.00
N LEU A 135 19.93 -2.24 -10.03
CA LEU A 135 19.73 -3.03 -11.25
C LEU A 135 20.93 -3.02 -12.22
N GLY A 136 22.15 -2.99 -11.68
CA GLY A 136 23.40 -2.99 -12.46
C GLY A 136 24.02 -1.62 -12.74
N TYR A 137 23.37 -0.51 -12.35
CA TYR A 137 23.87 0.85 -12.56
C TYR A 137 24.80 1.34 -11.43
N ALA A 138 25.63 2.33 -11.74
CA ALA A 138 26.56 2.94 -10.79
C ALA A 138 25.84 3.74 -9.68
N ASN A 139 26.59 4.14 -8.65
CA ASN A 139 26.01 4.90 -7.54
C ASN A 139 25.49 6.27 -7.99
N GLY A 140 24.19 6.49 -7.80
CA GLY A 140 23.54 7.77 -8.13
C GLY A 140 23.24 7.95 -9.61
N GLU A 141 23.62 6.98 -10.44
CA GLU A 141 23.31 6.97 -11.86
C GLU A 141 21.80 6.74 -12.07
N GLU A 142 21.15 7.65 -12.78
CA GLU A 142 19.71 7.60 -13.04
C GLU A 142 19.42 6.86 -14.34
N PHE A 143 18.42 6.00 -14.31
CA PHE A 143 17.94 5.19 -15.43
C PHE A 143 16.41 5.08 -15.39
N PHE A 144 15.82 4.40 -16.38
CA PHE A 144 14.38 4.16 -16.41
C PHE A 144 14.00 3.00 -15.48
N VAL A 145 13.37 3.35 -14.36
CA VAL A 145 12.89 2.44 -13.32
C VAL A 145 11.40 2.15 -13.52
N VAL A 146 11.05 0.88 -13.44
CA VAL A 146 9.65 0.41 -13.43
C VAL A 146 9.38 -0.28 -12.11
N ASN A 147 8.41 0.23 -11.34
CA ASN A 147 8.01 -0.34 -10.05
C ASN A 147 6.63 -0.97 -10.15
N HIS A 148 6.52 -2.22 -9.70
CA HIS A 148 5.30 -3.01 -9.67
C HIS A 148 4.89 -3.31 -8.22
N TYR A 149 3.70 -2.86 -7.85
CA TYR A 149 3.09 -3.08 -6.55
C TYR A 149 1.90 -4.02 -6.69
N PHE A 150 1.89 -5.08 -5.90
CA PHE A 150 0.83 -6.10 -5.91
C PHE A 150 0.73 -6.77 -4.54
N VAL A 151 -0.42 -7.38 -4.26
CA VAL A 151 -0.63 -8.17 -3.03
C VAL A 151 -0.56 -9.65 -3.35
N GLN A 152 0.24 -10.38 -2.57
CA GLN A 152 0.34 -11.84 -2.64
C GLN A 152 0.39 -12.39 -1.21
N ASN A 153 -0.40 -13.42 -0.91
CA ASN A 153 -0.45 -14.06 0.41
C ASN A 153 -0.66 -13.06 1.56
N ASN A 154 -1.59 -12.10 1.37
CA ASN A 154 -1.86 -11.02 2.33
C ASN A 154 -0.67 -10.10 2.63
N THR A 155 0.35 -10.08 1.78
CA THR A 155 1.49 -9.16 1.89
C THR A 155 1.50 -8.23 0.69
N LEU A 156 1.62 -6.93 0.91
CA LEU A 156 1.89 -5.97 -0.15
C LEU A 156 3.37 -6.06 -0.51
N ARG A 157 3.65 -6.38 -1.76
CA ARG A 157 5.00 -6.55 -2.28
C ARG A 157 5.34 -5.45 -3.28
N CYS A 158 6.64 -5.17 -3.41
CA CYS A 158 7.16 -4.40 -4.52
C CYS A 158 8.22 -5.16 -5.30
N ARG A 159 8.16 -5.01 -6.62
CA ARG A 159 9.14 -5.54 -7.55
C ARG A 159 9.61 -4.41 -8.46
N GLY A 160 10.91 -4.26 -8.61
CA GLY A 160 11.50 -3.26 -9.49
C GLY A 160 12.16 -3.90 -10.71
N PHE A 161 12.14 -3.18 -11.83
CA PHE A 161 12.73 -3.60 -13.09
C PHE A 161 13.43 -2.43 -13.79
N ASP A 162 14.38 -2.78 -14.67
CA ASP A 162 14.94 -1.83 -15.63
C ASP A 162 14.00 -1.76 -16.84
N GLY A 163 13.37 -0.61 -17.03
CA GLY A 163 12.45 -0.37 -18.13
C GLY A 163 13.12 -0.46 -19.51
N ARG A 164 14.45 -0.27 -19.61
CA ARG A 164 15.20 -0.41 -20.87
C ARG A 164 15.33 -1.86 -21.29
N VAL A 165 15.54 -2.77 -20.33
CA VAL A 165 15.51 -4.22 -20.57
C VAL A 165 14.10 -4.65 -20.97
N LEU A 166 13.07 -4.15 -20.27
CA LEU A 166 11.67 -4.47 -20.57
C LEU A 166 11.23 -4.01 -21.98
N ARG A 167 11.80 -2.90 -22.46
CA ARG A 167 11.61 -2.35 -23.82
C ARG A 167 12.52 -2.97 -24.88
N ALA A 168 13.34 -3.97 -24.54
CA ALA A 168 14.33 -4.58 -25.43
C ALA A 168 15.39 -3.60 -25.99
N MET A 169 15.67 -2.51 -25.27
CA MET A 169 16.74 -1.55 -25.60
C MET A 169 18.10 -1.99 -25.06
N LEU A 170 18.09 -2.79 -23.98
CA LEU A 170 19.26 -3.42 -23.40
C LEU A 170 19.02 -4.92 -23.27
N ALA A 171 20.10 -5.70 -23.33
CA ALA A 171 20.04 -7.14 -23.06
C ALA A 171 19.69 -7.40 -21.59
N ASN A 172 19.03 -8.53 -21.33
CA ASN A 172 18.77 -8.95 -19.95
C ASN A 172 20.09 -9.17 -19.20
N ASN A 173 20.14 -8.70 -17.97
CA ASN A 173 21.24 -9.00 -17.06
C ASN A 173 20.77 -10.05 -16.04
N ASP A 174 21.19 -11.30 -16.24
CA ASP A 174 20.79 -12.42 -15.37
C ASP A 174 21.34 -12.30 -13.93
N GLU A 175 22.31 -11.39 -13.69
CA GLU A 175 22.81 -11.08 -12.34
C GLU A 175 21.90 -10.11 -11.56
N VAL A 176 20.93 -9.48 -12.22
CA VAL A 176 20.01 -8.53 -11.59
C VAL A 176 18.87 -9.28 -10.92
N ASP A 177 18.81 -9.20 -9.60
CA ASP A 177 17.70 -9.76 -8.84
C ASP A 177 16.41 -8.98 -9.11
N ASN A 178 15.44 -9.68 -9.69
CA ASN A 178 14.10 -9.19 -9.93
C ASN A 178 13.09 -9.78 -8.93
N SER A 179 13.51 -10.29 -7.77
CA SER A 179 12.59 -10.80 -6.74
C SER A 179 11.70 -9.69 -6.16
N ALA A 180 10.49 -10.04 -5.72
CA ALA A 180 9.62 -9.08 -5.06
C ALA A 180 9.93 -9.02 -3.57
N GLU A 181 9.98 -7.83 -2.98
CA GLU A 181 10.18 -7.62 -1.54
C GLU A 181 8.89 -7.25 -0.83
N ILE A 182 8.77 -7.62 0.45
CA ILE A 182 7.60 -7.30 1.28
C ILE A 182 7.71 -5.86 1.76
N ILE A 183 6.68 -5.05 1.50
CA ILE A 183 6.54 -3.70 2.07
C ILE A 183 5.78 -3.76 3.39
N LEU A 184 4.67 -4.50 3.40
CA LEU A 184 3.76 -4.55 4.54
C LEU A 184 3.00 -5.87 4.57
N ASP A 185 2.90 -6.45 5.76
CA ASP A 185 2.10 -7.63 6.05
C ASP A 185 0.64 -7.28 6.36
N ASP A 186 -0.22 -8.30 6.42
CA ASP A 186 -1.63 -8.17 6.83
C ASP A 186 -2.47 -7.22 5.93
N VAL A 187 -2.17 -7.22 4.63
CA VAL A 187 -2.90 -6.48 3.59
C VAL A 187 -3.92 -7.41 2.93
N PHE A 188 -5.20 -7.13 3.11
CA PHE A 188 -6.29 -8.00 2.63
C PHE A 188 -6.90 -7.56 1.30
N SER A 189 -6.95 -6.25 1.09
CA SER A 189 -7.45 -5.67 -0.15
C SER A 189 -6.55 -4.51 -0.55
N PHE A 190 -6.15 -4.48 -1.81
CA PHE A 190 -5.45 -3.36 -2.43
C PHE A 190 -6.17 -3.02 -3.73
N GLN A 191 -6.59 -1.75 -3.85
CA GLN A 191 -7.41 -1.26 -4.96
C GLN A 191 -6.85 0.06 -5.48
N ALA A 192 -6.97 0.30 -6.77
CA ALA A 192 -6.46 1.49 -7.43
C ALA A 192 -7.46 2.07 -8.44
N LEU A 193 -7.59 3.40 -8.43
CA LEU A 193 -8.35 4.15 -9.41
C LEU A 193 -7.51 5.24 -10.04
N TYR A 194 -7.69 5.46 -11.33
CA TYR A 194 -6.87 6.35 -12.13
C TYR A 194 -7.66 7.59 -12.52
N GLY A 195 -7.23 8.74 -12.02
CA GLY A 195 -7.79 10.04 -12.34
C GLY A 195 -7.25 10.51 -13.69
N ILE A 196 -8.11 10.52 -14.69
CA ILE A 196 -7.79 10.93 -16.06
C ILE A 196 -8.14 12.39 -16.31
N THR A 197 -7.41 13.02 -17.21
CA THR A 197 -7.72 14.32 -17.79
C THR A 197 -7.76 14.20 -19.31
N ASN A 198 -8.55 15.03 -19.98
CA ASN A 198 -8.55 15.11 -21.44
C ASN A 198 -8.64 16.58 -21.83
N THR A 199 -7.63 17.08 -22.52
CA THR A 199 -7.49 18.51 -22.86
C THR A 199 -8.61 19.00 -23.78
N ILE A 200 -9.11 18.14 -24.67
CA ILE A 200 -10.20 18.47 -25.60
C ILE A 200 -11.53 18.56 -24.86
N LEU A 201 -11.80 17.62 -23.94
CA LEU A 201 -13.05 17.59 -23.16
C LEU A 201 -13.08 18.60 -22.02
N SER A 202 -11.93 18.91 -21.43
CA SER A 202 -11.85 19.80 -20.25
C SER A 202 -11.90 21.28 -20.63
N GLY A 203 -11.62 21.61 -21.90
CA GLY A 203 -11.53 23.00 -22.37
C GLY A 203 -10.40 23.81 -21.69
N ASP A 204 -9.55 23.15 -20.90
CA ASP A 204 -8.44 23.73 -20.18
C ASP A 204 -7.23 22.77 -20.15
N ASN A 205 -6.02 23.33 -20.10
CA ASN A 205 -4.78 22.57 -19.86
C ASN A 205 -4.50 22.40 -18.35
N SER A 206 -5.54 22.35 -17.51
CA SER A 206 -5.38 22.47 -16.06
C SER A 206 -4.68 21.27 -15.40
N GLY A 207 -4.65 20.12 -16.10
CA GLY A 207 -4.12 18.85 -15.59
C GLY A 207 -4.92 18.34 -14.39
N ARG A 208 -6.21 18.67 -14.30
CA ARG A 208 -7.10 18.22 -13.22
C ARG A 208 -7.79 16.91 -13.63
N PRO A 209 -7.94 15.95 -12.70
CA PRO A 209 -8.70 14.74 -13.00
C PRO A 209 -10.18 15.09 -13.18
N ILE A 210 -10.77 14.72 -14.31
CA ILE A 210 -12.19 14.92 -14.63
C ILE A 210 -13.04 13.71 -14.22
N ARG A 211 -12.45 12.50 -14.28
CA ARG A 211 -13.09 11.23 -13.98
C ARG A 211 -12.06 10.27 -13.40
N TYR A 212 -12.49 9.38 -12.53
CA TYR A 212 -11.70 8.23 -12.07
C TYR A 212 -12.18 6.98 -12.79
N VAL A 213 -11.24 6.17 -13.28
CA VAL A 213 -11.49 4.96 -14.06
C VAL A 213 -10.68 3.80 -13.49
N THR A 214 -11.10 2.58 -13.77
CA THR A 214 -10.33 1.37 -13.41
C THR A 214 -9.21 1.12 -14.43
N ALA A 215 -8.27 0.23 -14.12
CA ALA A 215 -7.16 -0.09 -15.03
C ALA A 215 -7.65 -0.64 -16.38
N GLY A 216 -8.73 -1.43 -16.38
CA GLY A 216 -9.32 -2.01 -17.59
C GLY A 216 -9.87 -0.97 -18.58
N GLU A 217 -10.27 0.21 -18.11
CA GLU A 217 -10.72 1.31 -18.98
C GLU A 217 -9.56 2.13 -19.56
N LEU A 218 -8.37 2.09 -18.95
CA LEU A 218 -7.24 2.96 -19.32
C LEU A 218 -6.82 2.85 -20.80
N PRO A 219 -6.71 1.66 -21.43
CA PRO A 219 -6.26 1.57 -22.82
C PRO A 219 -7.14 2.38 -23.78
N LEU A 220 -8.46 2.31 -23.61
CA LEU A 220 -9.42 3.02 -24.47
C LEU A 220 -9.38 4.53 -24.23
N VAL A 221 -9.23 4.94 -22.97
CA VAL A 221 -9.26 6.36 -22.61
C VAL A 221 -7.95 7.06 -23.00
N LEU A 222 -6.81 6.40 -22.84
CA LEU A 222 -5.50 6.91 -23.30
C LEU A 222 -5.44 6.98 -24.83
N ALA A 223 -5.97 5.99 -25.55
CA ALA A 223 -6.10 6.03 -27.01
C ALA A 223 -6.96 7.22 -27.50
N SER A 224 -7.90 7.68 -26.67
CA SER A 224 -8.74 8.86 -26.94
C SER A 224 -8.04 10.20 -26.61
N GLY A 225 -6.72 10.19 -26.36
CA GLY A 225 -5.93 11.39 -26.07
C GLY A 225 -6.02 11.88 -24.62
N SER A 226 -6.55 11.06 -23.71
CA SER A 226 -6.56 11.39 -22.28
C SER A 226 -5.22 11.03 -21.63
N GLN A 227 -4.95 11.56 -20.45
CA GLN A 227 -3.75 11.24 -19.67
C GLN A 227 -4.06 11.03 -18.19
N VAL A 228 -3.34 10.12 -17.53
CA VAL A 228 -3.47 9.88 -16.08
C VAL A 228 -2.75 10.99 -15.30
N VAL A 229 -3.47 11.71 -14.46
CA VAL A 229 -2.93 12.85 -13.66
C VAL A 229 -3.09 12.69 -12.16
N ALA A 230 -3.83 11.66 -11.71
CA ALA A 230 -3.95 11.33 -10.31
C ALA A 230 -4.17 9.81 -10.13
N LEU A 231 -3.81 9.29 -8.97
CA LEU A 231 -4.18 7.95 -8.51
C LEU A 231 -4.93 8.06 -7.19
N ARG A 232 -5.93 7.20 -7.01
CA ARG A 232 -6.55 6.91 -5.72
C ARG A 232 -6.16 5.48 -5.36
N LEU A 233 -5.60 5.30 -4.19
CA LEU A 233 -5.18 4.00 -3.68
C LEU A 233 -5.98 3.71 -2.42
N GLY A 234 -6.52 2.50 -2.34
CA GLY A 234 -7.21 1.97 -1.17
C GLY A 234 -6.49 0.72 -0.68
N VAL A 235 -6.30 0.63 0.64
CA VAL A 235 -5.73 -0.55 1.30
C VAL A 235 -6.61 -0.94 2.48
N LEU A 236 -6.95 -2.22 2.58
CA LEU A 236 -7.60 -2.80 3.76
C LEU A 236 -6.56 -3.57 4.59
N LEU A 237 -6.32 -3.09 5.80
CA LEU A 237 -5.34 -3.66 6.72
C LEU A 237 -6.01 -4.39 7.88
N ARG A 238 -5.34 -5.39 8.41
CA ARG A 238 -5.67 -6.05 9.68
C ARG A 238 -4.64 -5.63 10.74
N GLY A 239 -5.12 -5.28 11.94
CA GLY A 239 -4.25 -5.03 13.09
C GLY A 239 -3.72 -6.31 13.71
N GLU A 240 -2.54 -6.22 14.34
CA GLU A 240 -1.94 -7.35 15.05
C GLU A 240 -2.77 -7.81 16.25
N GLY A 241 -2.84 -9.14 16.41
CA GLY A 241 -3.54 -9.78 17.52
C GLY A 241 -4.98 -10.18 17.20
N GLU A 242 -5.52 -11.09 18.02
CA GLU A 242 -6.89 -11.57 17.86
C GLU A 242 -7.86 -10.72 18.67
N VAL A 243 -8.71 -9.97 17.96
CA VAL A 243 -9.83 -9.25 18.57
C VAL A 243 -11.12 -9.89 18.07
N LYS A 244 -11.92 -10.43 19.00
CA LYS A 244 -13.28 -10.90 18.69
C LYS A 244 -14.20 -9.69 18.58
N VAL A 245 -14.41 -9.22 17.34
CA VAL A 245 -15.41 -8.18 17.06
C VAL A 245 -16.77 -8.84 16.86
N SER A 246 -17.75 -8.50 17.69
CA SER A 246 -19.09 -9.09 17.72
C SER A 246 -19.95 -8.85 16.46
N ALA A 247 -19.52 -7.97 15.55
CA ALA A 247 -20.26 -7.62 14.35
C ALA A 247 -19.33 -7.69 13.13
N GLN A 248 -19.65 -8.56 12.17
CA GLN A 248 -19.02 -8.56 10.86
C GLN A 248 -19.42 -7.26 10.14
N LYS A 249 -18.46 -6.34 10.01
CA LYS A 249 -18.65 -5.12 9.23
C LYS A 249 -18.23 -5.38 7.79
N ALA A 250 -19.07 -4.97 6.84
CA ALA A 250 -18.68 -4.90 5.44
C ALA A 250 -17.86 -3.63 5.21
N PHE A 251 -16.73 -3.76 4.51
CA PHE A 251 -15.88 -2.64 4.13
C PHE A 251 -15.96 -2.45 2.62
N LYS A 252 -16.30 -1.23 2.20
CA LYS A 252 -16.21 -0.82 0.81
C LYS A 252 -14.89 -0.08 0.61
N LEU A 253 -14.11 -0.51 -0.38
CA LEU A 253 -12.86 0.14 -0.75
C LEU A 253 -13.03 0.72 -2.16
N LEU A 254 -12.90 2.04 -2.30
CA LEU A 254 -13.08 2.73 -3.58
C LEU A 254 -14.38 2.35 -4.33
N ASN A 255 -14.27 1.85 -5.57
CA ASN A 255 -15.36 1.48 -6.48
C ASN A 255 -15.88 0.05 -6.28
N GLU A 256 -15.21 -0.77 -5.47
CA GLU A 256 -15.55 -2.18 -5.33
C GLU A 256 -16.82 -2.43 -4.52
N ALA A 257 -17.37 -3.64 -4.66
CA ALA A 257 -18.45 -4.11 -3.82
C ALA A 257 -17.99 -4.22 -2.35
N PRO A 258 -18.86 -3.96 -1.36
CA PRO A 258 -18.50 -4.15 0.04
C PRO A 258 -18.09 -5.59 0.32
N THR A 259 -16.88 -5.79 0.86
CA THR A 259 -16.39 -7.11 1.26
C THR A 259 -16.54 -7.31 2.76
N THR A 260 -17.14 -8.43 3.17
CA THR A 260 -17.17 -8.87 4.57
C THR A 260 -15.98 -9.77 4.80
N GLN A 261 -15.02 -9.31 5.59
CA GLN A 261 -13.87 -10.15 5.94
C GLN A 261 -14.27 -11.15 7.03
N SER A 262 -14.15 -12.45 6.73
CA SER A 262 -14.34 -13.52 7.70
C SER A 262 -13.03 -13.75 8.46
N GLY A 263 -12.92 -13.29 9.70
CA GLY A 263 -11.72 -13.50 10.51
C GLY A 263 -11.77 -12.86 11.89
N THR A 264 -10.86 -13.29 12.76
CA THR A 264 -10.56 -12.63 14.04
C THR A 264 -9.52 -11.52 13.78
N GLY A 265 -9.77 -10.32 14.29
CA GLY A 265 -8.89 -9.18 14.09
C GLY A 265 -9.64 -7.87 13.82
N LEU A 266 -8.92 -6.77 13.98
CA LEU A 266 -9.43 -5.44 13.69
C LEU A 266 -9.07 -5.05 12.26
N PHE A 267 -10.07 -4.93 11.39
CA PHE A 267 -9.86 -4.46 10.02
C PHE A 267 -10.13 -2.97 9.90
N LYS A 268 -9.27 -2.27 9.14
CA LYS A 268 -9.46 -0.84 8.87
C LYS A 268 -9.04 -0.48 7.44
N PRO A 269 -9.91 0.21 6.67
CA PRO A 269 -9.56 0.74 5.36
C PRO A 269 -8.78 2.05 5.49
N PHE A 270 -7.82 2.24 4.59
CA PHE A 270 -7.07 3.47 4.40
C PHE A 270 -7.10 3.84 2.93
N GLU A 271 -7.36 5.11 2.65
CA GLU A 271 -7.42 5.62 1.28
C GLU A 271 -6.56 6.87 1.15
N THR A 272 -5.91 7.03 0.00
CA THR A 272 -5.13 8.23 -0.33
C THR A 272 -5.32 8.60 -1.79
N THR A 273 -5.31 9.90 -2.06
CA THR A 273 -5.29 10.43 -3.43
C THR A 273 -3.95 11.11 -3.66
N VAL A 274 -3.24 10.69 -4.71
CA VAL A 274 -1.95 11.23 -5.12
C VAL A 274 -2.09 11.88 -6.48
N THR A 275 -1.73 13.15 -6.60
CA THR A 275 -1.66 13.81 -7.91
C THR A 275 -0.29 13.58 -8.54
N LEU A 276 -0.25 13.15 -9.79
CA LEU A 276 0.99 12.93 -10.54
C LEU A 276 1.57 14.27 -11.01
N ARG A 277 2.40 14.90 -10.17
CA ARG A 277 2.91 16.25 -10.42
C ARG A 277 3.72 16.37 -11.71
N ASN A 278 4.53 15.35 -12.02
CA ASN A 278 5.39 15.35 -13.21
C ASN A 278 4.54 15.34 -14.48
N VAL A 279 3.51 14.50 -14.51
CA VAL A 279 2.57 14.39 -15.63
C VAL A 279 1.71 15.64 -15.76
N LYS A 280 1.24 16.22 -14.65
CA LYS A 280 0.48 17.48 -14.68
C LYS A 280 1.29 18.64 -15.26
N ASN A 281 2.57 18.73 -14.91
CA ASN A 281 3.46 19.75 -15.46
C ASN A 281 3.71 19.52 -16.96
N TYR A 282 3.92 18.27 -17.37
CA TYR A 282 4.04 17.90 -18.78
C TYR A 282 2.79 18.24 -19.59
N MET A 283 1.59 17.94 -19.08
CA MET A 283 0.34 18.27 -19.77
C MET A 283 0.10 19.78 -19.90
N ARG A 284 0.58 20.58 -18.94
CA ARG A 284 0.49 22.05 -18.99
C ARG A 284 1.46 22.67 -20.00
N SER A 285 2.61 22.04 -20.23
CA SER A 285 3.63 22.54 -21.16
C SER A 285 3.38 22.12 -22.61
N ARG A 286 2.51 21.12 -22.87
CA ARG A 286 2.05 20.78 -24.22
C ARG A 286 1.30 21.95 -24.83
N LYS A 287 1.90 22.56 -25.86
CA LYS A 287 1.21 23.49 -26.75
C LYS A 287 0.26 22.69 -27.64
N LEU A 288 -1.01 23.12 -27.70
CA LEU A 288 -2.03 22.58 -28.61
C LEU A 288 -1.65 22.89 -30.06
#